data_AF-A0A839T866-F1
#
_entry.id   AF-A0A839T866-F1
#
_cell.length_a   1.000
_cell.length_b   1.000
_cell.length_c   1.000
_cell.angle_alpha   90.00
_cell.angle_beta   90.00
_cell.angle_gamma   90.00
#
_symmetry.space_group_name_H-M   'P 1'
#
loop_
_entity.id
_entity.type
_entity.pdbx_description
1 polymer ?
#
loop_
_entity_poly.entity_id
_entity_poly.type
_entity_poly.pdbx_seq_one_letter_code
_entity_poly.pdbx_strand_id
1 'polypeptide(L)'
;MTVKHHAIEALLRPPVELYTVFVCLCGAFLSLVAPWSIALSPEFGYASAGFFLFFGGLRFRQGMTVLRYQRNLRRLPRYVMTSRQVPVSHQRLFIGLGFKWGQKHTQRLLQTYRAEYRAYVEPKASYVYARRLEERLEQASFPLGLIPRLTSLDTWLNPVRPLPPVGGTPRLHGIEPDEVPVSLPLGERVGHSIVLGTTRVGKTRLAELFVTQDIRRGEVTIVFDPKGDADLLKRMYVEAKRAGREGEFYIFHLGWPDHSARYNAVGRFGRISEVASRIAGQLSGEGNSAAFREFAWRFVNIIARALNELGQRPDYLKIQRHVINIEGLFLEYSQYFFSQYDPRAWEKIVEIEGKLNDKNIPFNMRGRPVRIVAIDQYLSQIRVDDPVMDGLRSAVRYDKTYFDKIVASLLPLLEKLTTGRMAELISPDYNDLNDPRPIFDWMQIIRKRGIVYVGLDALSDPEVAGAVGNSMFSDLVSVAGHIYKHGVDDGLPGGEAGNKIPINVHADEFNELMGDEFIPMINKGGGAGFG
;
A
#
# COMPACT_ATOMS: atom_id res chain seq x y z
N MET A 1 1.52 -46.87 -23.47
CA MET A 1 1.03 -45.49 -23.28
C MET A 1 0.13 -45.14 -24.46
N THR A 2 -1.19 -45.29 -24.32
CA THR A 2 -2.16 -44.90 -25.35
C THR A 2 -2.29 -43.39 -25.38
N VAL A 3 -1.90 -42.77 -26.48
CA VAL A 3 -2.15 -41.36 -26.79
C VAL A 3 -3.67 -41.14 -26.75
N LYS A 4 -4.18 -40.52 -25.69
CA LYS A 4 -5.55 -40.03 -25.67
C LYS A 4 -5.65 -38.94 -26.74
N HIS A 5 -6.32 -39.22 -27.85
CA HIS A 5 -6.80 -38.17 -28.74
C HIS A 5 -7.56 -37.14 -27.88
N HIS A 6 -7.10 -35.90 -27.89
CA HIS A 6 -7.82 -34.79 -27.28
C HIS A 6 -9.12 -34.58 -28.07
N ALA A 7 -10.14 -35.35 -27.73
CA ALA A 7 -11.50 -35.05 -28.14
C ALA A 7 -11.78 -33.61 -27.70
N ILE A 8 -12.05 -32.74 -28.68
CA ILE A 8 -12.41 -31.35 -28.43
C ILE A 8 -13.69 -31.38 -27.60
N GLU A 9 -13.56 -31.09 -26.31
CA GLU A 9 -14.70 -31.01 -25.40
C GLU A 9 -15.53 -29.77 -25.76
N ALA A 10 -16.62 -29.97 -26.51
CA ALA A 10 -17.52 -28.89 -26.93
C ALA A 10 -18.61 -28.67 -25.87
N LEU A 11 -18.40 -27.69 -24.98
CA LEU A 11 -19.38 -27.28 -23.94
C LEU A 11 -20.36 -26.19 -24.43
N LEU A 12 -20.05 -25.51 -25.54
CA LEU A 12 -20.91 -24.50 -26.18
C LEU A 12 -21.86 -25.18 -27.19
N ARG A 13 -22.79 -25.97 -26.69
CA ARG A 13 -23.78 -26.71 -27.50
C ARG A 13 -25.13 -26.81 -26.80
N PRO A 14 -26.22 -27.20 -27.48
CA PRO A 14 -27.47 -27.50 -26.81
C PRO A 14 -27.29 -28.63 -25.78
N PRO A 15 -27.93 -28.55 -24.60
CA PRO A 15 -27.86 -29.59 -23.56
C PRO A 15 -28.76 -30.79 -23.93
N VAL A 16 -28.37 -31.52 -24.99
CA VAL A 16 -29.14 -32.67 -25.53
C VAL A 16 -29.33 -33.80 -24.52
N GLU A 17 -28.49 -33.86 -23.49
CA GLU A 17 -28.60 -34.80 -22.38
C GLU A 17 -29.95 -34.70 -21.67
N LEU A 18 -30.57 -33.51 -21.65
CA LEU A 18 -31.88 -33.32 -21.03
C LEU A 18 -33.00 -34.07 -21.77
N TYR A 19 -32.87 -34.29 -23.07
CA TYR A 19 -33.80 -35.15 -23.82
C TYR A 19 -33.69 -36.60 -23.35
N THR A 20 -32.45 -37.09 -23.12
CA THR A 20 -32.24 -38.43 -22.56
C THR A 20 -32.79 -38.52 -21.13
N VAL A 21 -32.59 -37.50 -20.30
CA VAL A 21 -33.20 -37.45 -18.95
C VAL A 21 -34.71 -37.56 -19.03
N PHE A 22 -35.34 -36.79 -19.91
CA PHE A 22 -36.80 -36.83 -20.10
C PHE A 22 -37.26 -38.23 -20.53
N VAL A 23 -36.61 -38.85 -21.52
CA VAL A 23 -36.93 -40.21 -21.97
C VAL A 23 -36.74 -41.23 -20.84
N CYS A 24 -35.68 -41.14 -20.06
CA CYS A 24 -35.45 -42.02 -18.91
C CYS A 24 -36.49 -41.82 -17.79
N LEU A 25 -36.92 -40.58 -17.53
CA LEU A 25 -38.00 -40.32 -16.57
C LEU A 25 -39.32 -40.90 -17.05
N CYS A 26 -39.66 -40.75 -18.33
CA CYS A 26 -40.84 -41.37 -18.93
C CYS A 26 -40.75 -42.91 -18.90
N GLY A 27 -39.58 -43.48 -19.22
CA GLY A 27 -39.34 -44.92 -19.17
C GLY A 27 -39.43 -45.49 -17.74
N ALA A 28 -38.87 -44.79 -16.75
CA ALA A 28 -39.01 -45.14 -15.34
C ALA A 28 -40.47 -45.05 -14.87
N PHE A 29 -41.18 -43.99 -15.25
CA PHE A 29 -42.59 -43.81 -14.91
C PHE A 29 -43.46 -44.94 -15.50
N LEU A 30 -43.29 -45.26 -16.78
CA LEU A 30 -44.01 -46.36 -17.42
C LEU A 30 -43.66 -47.72 -16.81
N SER A 31 -42.40 -47.95 -16.44
CA SER A 31 -41.96 -49.19 -15.79
C SER A 31 -42.53 -49.36 -14.37
N LEU A 32 -42.96 -48.28 -13.71
CA LEU A 32 -43.58 -48.31 -12.37
C LEU A 32 -45.11 -48.36 -12.43
N VAL A 33 -45.73 -47.59 -13.33
CA VAL A 33 -47.19 -47.39 -13.37
C VAL A 33 -47.88 -48.36 -14.32
N ALA A 34 -47.22 -48.72 -15.43
CA ALA A 34 -47.77 -49.63 -16.44
C ALA A 34 -46.71 -50.61 -16.99
N PRO A 35 -46.10 -51.49 -16.17
CA PRO A 35 -45.08 -52.45 -16.62
C PRO A 35 -45.53 -53.30 -17.82
N TRP A 36 -46.82 -53.65 -17.88
CA TRP A 36 -47.42 -54.42 -18.96
C TRP A 36 -47.33 -53.73 -20.33
N SER A 37 -47.29 -52.40 -20.36
CA SER A 37 -47.18 -51.63 -21.61
C SER A 37 -45.81 -51.78 -22.29
N ILE A 38 -44.79 -52.22 -21.54
CA ILE A 38 -43.43 -52.49 -22.02
C ILE A 38 -43.13 -54.01 -21.97
N ALA A 39 -44.16 -54.84 -21.80
CA ALA A 39 -44.04 -56.30 -21.67
C ALA A 39 -43.12 -56.77 -20.51
N LEU A 40 -43.14 -56.02 -19.39
CA LEU A 40 -42.39 -56.35 -18.17
C LEU A 40 -43.32 -56.87 -17.07
N SER A 41 -42.84 -57.84 -16.28
CA SER A 41 -43.50 -58.19 -15.01
C SER A 41 -43.29 -57.07 -13.97
N PRO A 42 -44.12 -56.96 -12.92
CA PRO A 42 -43.96 -55.94 -11.88
C PRO A 42 -42.58 -55.93 -11.21
N GLU A 43 -42.02 -57.10 -10.93
CA GLU A 43 -40.67 -57.24 -10.31
C GLU A 43 -39.56 -56.73 -11.24
N PHE A 44 -39.62 -57.11 -12.53
CA PHE A 44 -38.71 -56.59 -13.54
C PHE A 44 -38.93 -55.10 -13.84
N GLY A 45 -40.16 -54.60 -13.68
CA GLY A 45 -40.51 -53.18 -13.80
C GLY A 45 -39.80 -52.31 -12.78
N TYR A 46 -39.72 -52.74 -11.51
CA TYR A 46 -38.94 -52.04 -10.49
C TYR A 46 -37.44 -52.00 -10.82
N ALA A 47 -36.88 -53.12 -11.30
CA ALA A 47 -35.47 -53.18 -11.71
C ALA A 47 -35.17 -52.26 -12.91
N SER A 48 -36.02 -52.28 -13.94
CA SER A 48 -35.91 -51.40 -15.11
C SER A 48 -36.07 -49.93 -14.74
N ALA A 49 -37.00 -49.59 -13.85
CA ALA A 49 -37.16 -48.23 -13.33
C ALA A 49 -35.89 -47.75 -12.60
N GLY A 50 -35.28 -48.61 -11.77
CA GLY A 50 -34.01 -48.32 -11.11
C GLY A 50 -32.88 -48.03 -12.10
N PHE A 51 -32.78 -48.82 -13.17
CA PHE A 51 -31.79 -48.60 -14.24
C PHE A 51 -32.03 -47.27 -14.98
N PHE A 52 -33.28 -46.97 -15.35
CA PHE A 52 -33.62 -45.71 -16.01
C PHE A 52 -33.35 -44.50 -15.13
N LEU A 53 -33.67 -44.55 -13.84
CA LEU A 53 -33.39 -43.46 -12.91
C LEU A 53 -31.88 -43.29 -12.70
N PHE A 54 -31.11 -44.38 -12.60
CA PHE A 54 -29.66 -44.30 -12.48
C PHE A 54 -29.01 -43.68 -13.74
N PHE A 55 -29.35 -44.19 -14.92
CA PHE A 55 -28.82 -43.66 -16.18
C PHE A 55 -29.30 -42.23 -16.45
N GLY A 56 -30.56 -41.94 -16.16
CA GLY A 56 -31.14 -40.60 -16.19
C GLY A 56 -30.40 -39.64 -15.24
N GLY A 57 -30.05 -40.08 -14.03
CA GLY A 57 -29.24 -39.30 -13.09
C GLY A 57 -27.85 -38.98 -13.61
N LEU A 58 -27.17 -39.94 -14.24
CA LEU A 58 -25.86 -39.72 -14.88
C LEU A 58 -25.96 -38.69 -16.02
N ARG A 59 -26.99 -38.81 -16.88
CA ARG A 59 -27.23 -37.86 -17.99
C ARG A 59 -27.64 -36.49 -17.48
N PHE A 60 -28.43 -36.42 -16.42
CA PHE A 60 -28.81 -35.18 -15.77
C PHE A 60 -27.57 -34.44 -15.27
N ARG A 61 -26.64 -35.14 -14.61
CA ARG A 61 -25.36 -34.56 -14.19
C ARG A 61 -24.57 -33.98 -15.37
N GLN A 62 -24.49 -34.69 -16.50
CA GLN A 62 -23.82 -34.21 -17.71
C GLN A 62 -24.50 -32.96 -18.30
N GLY A 63 -25.84 -32.97 -18.41
CA GLY A 63 -26.60 -31.81 -18.87
C GLY A 63 -26.46 -30.59 -17.96
N MET A 64 -26.43 -30.81 -16.65
CA MET A 64 -26.21 -29.76 -15.65
C MET A 64 -24.81 -29.14 -15.76
N THR A 65 -23.77 -29.91 -16.11
CA THR A 65 -22.43 -29.37 -16.38
C THR A 65 -22.45 -28.38 -17.55
N VAL A 66 -23.10 -28.74 -18.66
CA VAL A 66 -23.24 -27.87 -19.84
C VAL A 66 -24.01 -26.59 -19.51
N LEU A 67 -25.14 -26.72 -18.80
CA LEU A 67 -25.94 -25.58 -18.37
C LEU A 67 -25.19 -24.66 -17.40
N ARG A 68 -24.45 -25.22 -16.43
CA ARG A 68 -23.64 -24.46 -15.48
C ARG A 68 -22.54 -23.68 -16.20
N TYR A 69 -21.85 -24.31 -17.15
CA TYR A 69 -20.83 -23.67 -17.98
C TYR A 69 -21.40 -22.47 -18.75
N GLN A 70 -22.52 -22.65 -19.47
CA GLN A 70 -23.16 -21.58 -20.22
C GLN A 70 -23.69 -20.46 -19.33
N ARG A 71 -24.18 -20.80 -18.14
CA ARG A 71 -24.63 -19.83 -17.14
C ARG A 71 -23.46 -18.97 -16.64
N ASN A 72 -22.32 -19.59 -16.32
CA ASN A 72 -21.14 -18.87 -15.82
C ASN A 72 -20.53 -17.94 -16.88
N LEU A 73 -20.60 -18.30 -18.17
CA LEU A 73 -20.15 -17.44 -19.26
C LEU A 73 -21.01 -16.19 -19.45
N ARG A 74 -22.30 -16.25 -19.08
CA ARG A 74 -23.21 -15.09 -19.14
C ARG A 74 -23.21 -14.28 -17.85
N ARG A 75 -22.86 -14.88 -16.72
CA ARG A 75 -22.94 -14.27 -15.40
C ARG A 75 -21.77 -14.68 -14.53
N LEU A 76 -21.00 -13.69 -14.08
CA LEU A 76 -19.90 -13.89 -13.14
C LEU A 76 -20.39 -14.62 -11.88
N PRO A 77 -19.71 -15.70 -11.45
CA PRO A 77 -19.98 -16.32 -10.16
C PRO A 77 -19.71 -15.30 -9.04
N ARG A 78 -20.66 -15.12 -8.14
CA ARG A 78 -20.52 -14.21 -6.99
C ARG A 78 -19.82 -14.96 -5.86
N TYR A 79 -18.55 -14.64 -5.61
CA TYR A 79 -17.82 -15.12 -4.44
C TYR A 79 -17.94 -14.09 -3.30
N VAL A 80 -18.46 -14.52 -2.15
CA VAL A 80 -18.59 -13.67 -0.96
C VAL A 80 -17.96 -14.41 0.21
N MET A 81 -17.15 -13.69 0.96
CA MET A 81 -16.45 -14.21 2.11
C MET A 81 -16.51 -13.18 3.23
N THR A 82 -16.90 -13.60 4.42
CA THR A 82 -16.77 -12.76 5.62
C THR A 82 -15.32 -12.75 6.07
N SER A 83 -14.89 -11.71 6.79
CA SER A 83 -13.52 -11.65 7.28
C SER A 83 -13.10 -12.91 8.06
N ARG A 84 -13.99 -13.47 8.89
CA ARG A 84 -13.71 -14.67 9.69
C ARG A 84 -13.40 -15.90 8.84
N GLN A 85 -13.93 -15.96 7.61
CA GLN A 85 -13.72 -17.06 6.68
C GLN A 85 -12.42 -16.92 5.87
N VAL A 86 -11.70 -15.80 5.98
CA VAL A 86 -10.41 -15.63 5.30
C VAL A 86 -9.45 -16.71 5.79
N PRO A 87 -8.99 -17.62 4.91
CA PRO A 87 -8.07 -18.68 5.29
C PRO A 87 -6.71 -18.07 5.59
N VAL A 88 -6.10 -18.50 6.69
CA VAL A 88 -4.75 -18.08 7.10
C VAL A 88 -3.85 -19.30 7.11
N SER A 89 -2.71 -19.20 6.44
CA SER A 89 -1.68 -20.23 6.42
C SER A 89 -0.32 -19.58 6.66
N HIS A 90 0.54 -20.25 7.42
CA HIS A 90 1.94 -19.85 7.68
C HIS A 90 2.88 -20.21 6.53
N GLN A 91 2.37 -20.81 5.44
CA GLN A 91 3.17 -21.18 4.28
C GLN A 91 2.67 -20.51 2.99
N ARG A 92 1.39 -20.12 2.94
CA ARG A 92 0.76 -19.62 1.72
C ARG A 92 -0.14 -18.41 2.01
N LEU A 93 -0.09 -17.43 1.13
CA LEU A 93 -0.98 -16.27 1.08
C LEU A 93 -2.14 -16.57 0.13
N PHE A 94 -3.36 -16.63 0.65
CA PHE A 94 -4.57 -16.82 -0.16
C PHE A 94 -4.89 -15.57 -0.98
N ILE A 95 -5.16 -15.76 -2.27
CA ILE A 95 -5.48 -14.68 -3.22
C ILE A 95 -6.97 -14.67 -3.54
N GLY A 96 -7.56 -15.84 -3.75
CA GLY A 96 -8.94 -15.95 -4.21
C GLY A 96 -9.22 -17.31 -4.83
N LEU A 97 -10.32 -17.40 -5.58
CA LEU A 97 -10.64 -18.57 -6.39
C LEU A 97 -10.11 -18.37 -7.81
N GLY A 98 -9.63 -19.46 -8.43
CA GLY A 98 -9.14 -19.44 -9.80
C GLY A 98 -8.71 -20.83 -10.25
N PHE A 99 -7.92 -20.90 -11.31
CA PHE A 99 -7.47 -22.17 -11.89
C PHE A 99 -6.13 -21.99 -12.60
N LYS A 100 -5.36 -23.08 -12.75
CA LYS A 100 -4.14 -23.07 -13.54
C LYS A 100 -4.50 -22.91 -15.01
N TRP A 101 -4.10 -21.80 -15.62
CA TRP A 101 -4.30 -21.58 -17.05
C TRP A 101 -3.58 -22.64 -17.87
N GLY A 102 -4.20 -23.07 -18.98
CA GLY A 102 -3.68 -24.13 -19.82
C GLY A 102 -4.37 -24.13 -21.18
N GLN A 103 -3.94 -25.01 -22.09
CA GLN A 103 -4.43 -25.02 -23.47
C GLN A 103 -5.96 -25.13 -23.58
N LYS A 104 -6.59 -25.96 -22.74
CA LYS A 104 -8.05 -26.10 -22.70
C LYS A 104 -8.78 -24.78 -22.43
N HIS A 105 -8.21 -23.92 -21.57
CA HIS A 105 -8.79 -22.63 -21.19
C HIS A 105 -8.67 -21.63 -22.33
N THR A 106 -7.51 -21.57 -22.99
CA THR A 106 -7.32 -20.77 -24.21
C THR A 106 -8.30 -21.17 -25.30
N GLN A 107 -8.47 -22.48 -25.52
CA GLN A 107 -9.42 -23.00 -26.51
C GLN A 107 -10.86 -22.59 -26.17
N ARG A 108 -11.29 -22.84 -24.91
CA ARG A 108 -12.63 -22.48 -24.43
C ARG A 108 -12.87 -20.97 -24.59
N LEU A 109 -11.91 -20.12 -24.21
CA LEU A 109 -12.00 -18.68 -24.34
C LEU A 109 -12.11 -18.26 -25.82
N LEU A 110 -11.28 -18.79 -26.71
CA LEU A 110 -11.34 -18.49 -28.14
C LEU A 110 -12.69 -18.85 -28.76
N GLN A 111 -13.27 -19.98 -28.36
CA GLN A 111 -14.61 -20.36 -28.81
C GLN A 111 -15.66 -19.32 -28.40
N THR A 112 -15.55 -18.68 -27.22
CA THR A 112 -16.51 -17.65 -26.80
C THR A 112 -16.57 -16.41 -27.71
N TYR A 113 -15.54 -16.18 -28.53
CA TYR A 113 -15.48 -15.06 -29.46
C TYR A 113 -16.05 -15.40 -30.85
N ARG A 114 -16.28 -16.67 -31.17
CA ARG A 114 -16.80 -17.07 -32.48
C ARG A 114 -18.28 -16.77 -32.60
N ALA A 115 -18.71 -16.30 -33.78
CA ALA A 115 -20.10 -15.96 -34.06
C ALA A 115 -21.06 -17.14 -33.84
N GLU A 116 -20.62 -18.36 -34.16
CA GLU A 116 -21.38 -19.62 -34.00
C GLU A 116 -21.84 -19.89 -32.57
N TYR A 117 -21.13 -19.38 -31.55
CA TYR A 117 -21.46 -19.62 -30.14
C TYR A 117 -22.05 -18.41 -29.41
N ARG A 118 -22.31 -17.28 -30.09
CA ARG A 118 -22.85 -16.06 -29.46
C ARG A 118 -24.10 -16.31 -28.64
N ALA A 119 -25.00 -17.16 -29.15
CA ALA A 119 -26.24 -17.52 -28.48
C ALA A 119 -26.02 -18.07 -27.06
N TYR A 120 -24.89 -18.72 -26.76
CA TYR A 120 -24.58 -19.32 -25.46
C TYR A 120 -23.84 -18.37 -24.51
N VAL A 121 -23.14 -17.37 -25.05
CA VAL A 121 -22.23 -16.49 -24.31
C VAL A 121 -22.88 -15.15 -24.00
N GLU A 122 -23.69 -14.62 -24.92
CA GLU A 122 -24.32 -13.31 -24.75
C GLU A 122 -25.57 -13.42 -23.86
N PRO A 123 -25.95 -12.31 -23.19
CA PRO A 123 -27.20 -12.24 -22.46
C PRO A 123 -28.39 -12.61 -23.34
N LYS A 124 -29.34 -13.37 -22.80
CA LYS A 124 -30.56 -13.75 -23.53
C LYS A 124 -31.37 -12.51 -23.89
N ALA A 125 -32.11 -12.56 -25.00
CA ALA A 125 -33.03 -11.49 -25.40
C ALA A 125 -34.03 -11.11 -24.28
N SER A 126 -34.49 -12.09 -23.50
CA SER A 126 -35.36 -11.86 -22.33
C SER A 126 -34.70 -11.02 -21.23
N TYR A 127 -33.40 -11.22 -20.99
CA TYR A 127 -32.64 -10.41 -20.04
C TYR A 127 -32.51 -8.97 -20.54
N VAL A 128 -32.12 -8.79 -21.81
CA VAL A 128 -32.00 -7.45 -22.41
C VAL A 128 -33.33 -6.73 -22.40
N TYR A 129 -34.42 -7.42 -22.74
CA TYR A 129 -35.76 -6.87 -22.68
C TYR A 129 -36.17 -6.47 -21.26
N ALA A 130 -35.88 -7.31 -20.26
CA ALA A 130 -36.16 -6.98 -18.85
C ALA A 130 -35.41 -5.72 -18.40
N ARG A 131 -34.13 -5.54 -18.76
CA ARG A 131 -33.36 -4.33 -18.42
C ARG A 131 -33.91 -3.08 -19.12
N ARG A 132 -34.29 -3.18 -20.39
CA ARG A 132 -34.96 -2.09 -21.11
C ARG A 132 -36.32 -1.73 -20.52
N LEU A 133 -37.07 -2.71 -20.02
CA LEU A 133 -38.34 -2.47 -19.33
C LEU A 133 -38.13 -1.77 -17.99
N GLU A 134 -37.11 -2.18 -17.22
CA GLU A 134 -36.74 -1.50 -15.98
C GLU A 134 -36.40 -0.03 -16.21
N GLU A 135 -35.60 0.28 -17.24
CA GLU A 135 -35.28 1.65 -17.63
C GLU A 135 -36.53 2.46 -18.04
N ARG A 136 -37.42 1.87 -18.84
CA ARG A 136 -38.63 2.56 -19.31
C ARG A 136 -39.68 2.78 -18.21
N LEU A 137 -39.72 1.90 -17.23
CA LEU A 137 -40.72 1.90 -16.16
C LEU A 137 -40.14 2.42 -14.82
N GLU A 138 -38.96 3.04 -14.84
CA GLU A 138 -38.29 3.56 -13.64
C GLU A 138 -39.19 4.51 -12.83
N GLN A 139 -39.96 5.35 -13.53
CA GLN A 139 -40.88 6.33 -12.93
C GLN A 139 -42.36 5.89 -12.98
N ALA A 140 -42.64 4.64 -13.38
CA ALA A 140 -44.01 4.19 -13.54
C ALA A 140 -44.70 3.99 -12.19
N SER A 141 -45.94 4.49 -12.08
CA SER A 141 -46.78 4.27 -10.90
C SER A 141 -47.29 2.83 -10.80
N PHE A 142 -47.86 2.48 -9.64
CA PHE A 142 -48.51 1.18 -9.44
C PHE A 142 -49.64 0.98 -10.47
N PRO A 143 -49.80 -0.22 -11.06
CA PRO A 143 -49.08 -1.47 -10.78
C PRO A 143 -47.82 -1.70 -11.60
N LEU A 144 -47.56 -0.89 -12.64
CA LEU A 144 -46.43 -1.08 -13.57
C LEU A 144 -45.07 -0.94 -12.88
N GLY A 145 -44.98 -0.12 -11.83
CA GLY A 145 -43.78 -0.01 -10.99
C GLY A 145 -43.41 -1.26 -10.20
N LEU A 146 -44.28 -2.29 -10.14
CA LEU A 146 -43.93 -3.60 -9.56
C LEU A 146 -43.03 -4.42 -10.48
N ILE A 147 -43.12 -4.23 -11.80
CA ILE A 147 -42.36 -5.03 -12.77
C ILE A 147 -40.86 -4.83 -12.57
N PRO A 148 -40.31 -3.59 -12.54
CA PRO A 148 -38.89 -3.38 -12.27
C PRO A 148 -38.45 -3.89 -10.91
N ARG A 149 -39.32 -3.80 -9.88
CA ARG A 149 -39.03 -4.33 -8.54
C ARG A 149 -38.86 -5.85 -8.58
N LEU A 150 -39.70 -6.58 -9.30
CA LEU A 150 -39.61 -8.05 -9.40
C LEU A 150 -38.44 -8.50 -10.27
N THR A 151 -38.18 -7.85 -11.41
CA THR A 151 -37.10 -8.24 -12.34
C THR A 151 -35.71 -7.85 -11.82
N SER A 152 -35.62 -6.89 -10.89
CA SER A 152 -34.37 -6.50 -10.23
C SER A 152 -34.03 -7.32 -8.97
N LEU A 153 -34.93 -8.20 -8.49
CA LEU A 153 -34.65 -9.05 -7.33
C LEU A 153 -33.44 -9.96 -7.60
N ASP A 154 -32.44 -9.90 -6.71
CA ASP A 154 -31.24 -10.73 -6.77
C ASP A 154 -31.47 -12.15 -6.20
N THR A 155 -32.53 -12.85 -6.64
CA THR A 155 -32.94 -14.17 -6.11
C THR A 155 -32.78 -15.29 -7.13
N TRP A 156 -32.46 -16.51 -6.68
CA TRP A 156 -32.25 -17.66 -7.59
C TRP A 156 -33.48 -18.03 -8.45
N LEU A 157 -34.68 -17.63 -8.01
CA LEU A 157 -35.95 -17.80 -8.71
C LEU A 157 -36.13 -16.82 -9.89
N ASN A 158 -35.39 -15.71 -9.93
CA ASN A 158 -35.51 -14.72 -10.99
C ASN A 158 -34.76 -15.19 -12.26
N PRO A 159 -35.46 -15.51 -13.37
CA PRO A 159 -34.84 -15.98 -14.60
C PRO A 159 -34.06 -14.89 -15.35
N VAL A 160 -34.34 -13.62 -15.05
CA VAL A 160 -33.68 -12.43 -15.62
C VAL A 160 -32.85 -11.69 -14.56
N ARG A 161 -32.45 -12.37 -13.50
CA ARG A 161 -31.68 -11.83 -12.35
C ARG A 161 -30.55 -10.90 -12.78
N PRO A 162 -30.40 -9.72 -12.14
CA PRO A 162 -29.35 -8.77 -12.49
C PRO A 162 -27.95 -9.39 -12.37
N LEU A 163 -27.04 -8.89 -13.21
CA LEU A 163 -25.62 -9.20 -13.08
C LEU A 163 -25.10 -8.68 -11.72
N PRO A 164 -24.19 -9.42 -11.06
CA PRO A 164 -23.60 -8.94 -9.82
C PRO A 164 -22.88 -7.60 -10.05
N PRO A 165 -22.86 -6.69 -9.06
CA PRO A 165 -22.23 -5.37 -9.17
C PRO A 165 -20.70 -5.46 -9.03
N VAL A 166 -20.10 -6.47 -9.66
CA VAL A 166 -18.66 -6.69 -9.70
C VAL A 166 -18.21 -6.50 -11.14
N GLY A 167 -17.11 -5.76 -11.32
CA GLY A 167 -16.50 -5.60 -12.64
C GLY A 167 -15.88 -6.90 -13.16
N GLY A 168 -15.25 -6.81 -14.32
CA GLY A 168 -14.56 -7.93 -14.97
C GLY A 168 -15.40 -8.64 -16.03
N THR A 169 -14.76 -9.57 -16.73
CA THR A 169 -15.35 -10.23 -17.89
C THR A 169 -15.87 -11.62 -17.48
N PRO A 170 -17.19 -11.89 -17.54
CA PRO A 170 -17.74 -13.22 -17.23
C PRO A 170 -17.10 -14.36 -18.02
N ARG A 171 -16.65 -14.08 -19.25
CA ARG A 171 -15.96 -15.05 -20.09
C ARG A 171 -14.63 -15.55 -19.50
N LEU A 172 -13.90 -14.72 -18.75
CA LEU A 172 -12.60 -15.12 -18.18
C LEU A 172 -12.75 -16.08 -17.00
N HIS A 173 -13.77 -15.89 -16.17
CA HIS A 173 -14.08 -16.79 -15.06
C HIS A 173 -14.93 -17.99 -15.51
N GLY A 174 -15.85 -17.78 -16.45
CA GLY A 174 -16.82 -18.80 -16.86
C GLY A 174 -16.26 -19.97 -17.67
N ILE A 175 -15.04 -19.84 -18.22
CA ILE A 175 -14.38 -20.92 -18.99
C ILE A 175 -13.92 -22.09 -18.11
N GLU A 176 -13.81 -21.92 -16.80
CA GLU A 176 -13.59 -23.01 -15.86
C GLU A 176 -14.61 -22.91 -14.71
N PRO A 177 -15.69 -23.72 -14.73
CA PRO A 177 -16.72 -23.67 -13.69
C PRO A 177 -16.23 -24.08 -12.30
N ASP A 178 -15.15 -24.87 -12.25
CA ASP A 178 -14.61 -25.45 -11.02
C ASP A 178 -13.33 -24.72 -10.62
N GLU A 179 -13.49 -23.46 -10.21
CA GLU A 179 -12.43 -22.68 -9.59
C GLU A 179 -12.02 -23.29 -8.24
N VAL A 180 -10.72 -23.27 -7.95
CA VAL A 180 -10.12 -23.75 -6.71
C VAL A 180 -9.44 -22.60 -5.95
N PRO A 181 -9.23 -22.71 -4.63
CA PRO A 181 -8.43 -21.75 -3.88
C PRO A 181 -7.01 -21.60 -4.47
N VAL A 182 -6.67 -20.38 -4.87
CA VAL A 182 -5.34 -19.99 -5.37
C VAL A 182 -4.61 -19.23 -4.28
N SER A 183 -3.33 -19.55 -4.12
CA SER A 183 -2.47 -18.93 -3.12
C SER A 183 -1.02 -18.84 -3.58
N LEU A 184 -0.31 -17.82 -3.13
CA LEU A 184 1.12 -17.59 -3.34
C LEU A 184 1.92 -18.20 -2.18
N PRO A 185 3.02 -18.93 -2.41
CA PRO A 185 3.95 -19.31 -1.35
C PRO A 185 4.53 -18.07 -0.65
N LEU A 186 4.54 -18.03 0.68
CA LEU A 186 5.04 -16.85 1.41
C LEU A 186 6.53 -16.59 1.17
N GLY A 187 7.32 -17.63 0.89
CA GLY A 187 8.73 -17.47 0.53
C GLY A 187 8.97 -16.74 -0.80
N GLU A 188 7.97 -16.68 -1.69
CA GLU A 188 8.06 -15.92 -2.95
C GLU A 188 7.69 -14.44 -2.77
N ARG A 189 7.12 -14.07 -1.63
CA ARG A 189 6.61 -12.72 -1.37
C ARG A 189 7.72 -11.65 -1.34
N VAL A 190 8.93 -12.03 -0.95
CA VAL A 190 10.12 -11.16 -1.03
C VAL A 190 10.48 -10.73 -2.46
N GLY A 191 9.90 -11.39 -3.48
CA GLY A 191 9.97 -10.97 -4.88
C GLY A 191 9.07 -9.78 -5.22
N HIS A 192 8.30 -9.28 -4.24
CA HIS A 192 7.31 -8.21 -4.35
C HIS A 192 6.15 -8.57 -5.30
N SER A 193 5.06 -7.82 -5.22
CA SER A 193 3.88 -8.05 -6.06
C SER A 193 3.27 -6.73 -6.50
N ILE A 194 2.97 -6.62 -7.79
CA ILE A 194 2.27 -5.48 -8.36
C ILE A 194 0.86 -5.87 -8.76
N VAL A 195 -0.14 -5.13 -8.27
CA VAL A 195 -1.55 -5.33 -8.61
C VAL A 195 -2.01 -4.15 -9.44
N LEU A 196 -2.25 -4.39 -10.73
CA LEU A 196 -2.70 -3.37 -11.68
C LEU A 196 -4.21 -3.47 -11.91
N GLY A 197 -4.88 -2.32 -11.94
CA GLY A 197 -6.31 -2.24 -12.19
C GLY A 197 -6.81 -0.80 -12.11
N THR A 198 -7.91 -0.53 -12.82
CA THR A 198 -8.60 0.77 -12.76
C THR A 198 -9.31 0.95 -11.41
N THR A 199 -9.89 2.12 -11.17
CA THR A 199 -10.65 2.37 -9.93
C THR A 199 -11.88 1.46 -9.85
N ARG A 200 -12.25 1.07 -8.62
CA ARG A 200 -13.46 0.25 -8.32
C ARG A 200 -13.49 -1.17 -8.92
N VAL A 201 -12.36 -1.71 -9.36
CA VAL A 201 -12.28 -3.11 -9.86
C VAL A 201 -11.94 -4.15 -8.79
N GLY A 202 -11.66 -3.71 -7.55
CA GLY A 202 -11.40 -4.60 -6.42
C GLY A 202 -9.96 -4.62 -5.89
N LYS A 203 -9.08 -3.69 -6.31
CA LYS A 203 -7.70 -3.58 -5.80
C LYS A 203 -7.65 -3.48 -4.26
N THR A 204 -8.37 -2.51 -3.70
CA THR A 204 -8.46 -2.31 -2.25
C THR A 204 -9.02 -3.53 -1.53
N ARG A 205 -9.98 -4.26 -2.14
CA ARG A 205 -10.50 -5.51 -1.57
C ARG A 205 -9.46 -6.64 -1.56
N LEU A 206 -8.59 -6.70 -2.56
CA LEU A 206 -7.45 -7.63 -2.56
C LEU A 206 -6.41 -7.23 -1.50
N ALA A 207 -6.12 -5.93 -1.36
CA ALA A 207 -5.24 -5.43 -0.30
C ALA A 207 -5.80 -5.78 1.09
N GLU A 208 -7.09 -5.52 1.35
CA GLU A 208 -7.78 -5.93 2.58
C GLU A 208 -7.62 -7.43 2.86
N LEU A 209 -7.68 -8.28 1.83
CA LEU A 209 -7.52 -9.72 1.96
C LEU A 209 -6.10 -10.10 2.39
N PHE A 210 -5.07 -9.47 1.83
CA PHE A 210 -3.68 -9.73 2.20
C PHE A 210 -3.36 -9.18 3.59
N VAL A 211 -3.71 -7.93 3.85
CA VAL A 211 -3.55 -7.27 5.15
C VAL A 211 -4.25 -8.05 6.27
N THR A 212 -5.46 -8.57 6.04
CA THR A 212 -6.16 -9.43 7.01
C THR A 212 -5.33 -10.68 7.36
N GLN A 213 -4.71 -11.32 6.36
CA GLN A 213 -3.91 -12.52 6.58
C GLN A 213 -2.59 -12.21 7.32
N ASP A 214 -1.94 -11.09 6.99
CA ASP A 214 -0.69 -10.64 7.62
C ASP A 214 -0.89 -10.34 9.11
N ILE A 215 -1.95 -9.60 9.41
CA ILE A 215 -2.34 -9.27 10.79
C ILE A 215 -2.62 -10.54 11.59
N ARG A 216 -3.32 -11.52 11.00
CA ARG A 216 -3.62 -12.78 11.69
C ARG A 216 -2.43 -13.72 11.85
N ARG A 217 -1.43 -13.63 10.98
CA ARG A 217 -0.17 -14.39 11.12
C ARG A 217 0.75 -13.83 12.21
N GLY A 218 0.47 -12.65 12.75
CA GLY A 218 1.38 -12.00 13.68
C GLY A 218 2.56 -11.31 12.99
N GLU A 219 2.44 -10.96 11.71
CA GLU A 219 3.52 -10.33 10.93
C GLU A 219 3.48 -8.81 11.07
N VAL A 220 4.61 -8.14 10.80
CA VAL A 220 4.65 -6.68 10.68
C VAL A 220 3.83 -6.31 9.45
N THR A 221 2.88 -5.40 9.61
CA THR A 221 1.95 -5.00 8.54
C THR A 221 1.91 -3.49 8.47
N ILE A 222 2.46 -2.92 7.39
CA ILE A 222 2.51 -1.48 7.16
C ILE A 222 1.66 -1.20 5.92
N VAL A 223 0.70 -0.29 6.02
CA VAL A 223 -0.17 0.10 4.91
C VAL A 223 -0.03 1.59 4.67
N PHE A 224 0.40 1.97 3.47
CA PHE A 224 0.39 3.33 2.95
C PHE A 224 -0.84 3.52 2.08
N ASP A 225 -1.64 4.51 2.45
CA ASP A 225 -2.88 4.88 1.79
C ASP A 225 -2.89 6.39 1.55
N PRO A 226 -2.53 6.84 0.33
CA PRO A 226 -2.51 8.25 -0.02
C PRO A 226 -3.85 8.94 0.21
N LYS A 227 -4.95 8.21 -0.02
CA LYS A 227 -6.30 8.77 0.03
C LYS A 227 -6.89 8.84 1.42
N GLY A 228 -6.45 7.99 2.34
CA GLY A 228 -7.05 7.88 3.66
C GLY A 228 -8.40 7.16 3.65
N ASP A 229 -8.49 5.98 3.03
CA ASP A 229 -9.69 5.14 3.04
C ASP A 229 -10.04 4.66 4.46
N ALA A 230 -11.08 5.29 5.02
CA ALA A 230 -11.60 4.97 6.34
C ALA A 230 -12.09 3.51 6.49
N ASP A 231 -12.54 2.87 5.41
CA ASP A 231 -12.97 1.46 5.46
C ASP A 231 -11.77 0.52 5.59
N LEU A 232 -10.66 0.82 4.91
CA LEU A 232 -9.40 0.09 5.05
C LEU A 232 -8.84 0.23 6.47
N LEU A 233 -8.80 1.45 7.00
CA LEU A 233 -8.39 1.72 8.39
C LEU A 233 -9.25 0.95 9.40
N LYS A 234 -10.58 1.05 9.30
CA LYS A 234 -11.51 0.32 10.18
C LYS A 234 -11.28 -1.19 10.08
N ARG A 235 -11.05 -1.70 8.87
CA ARG A 235 -10.80 -3.12 8.65
C ARG A 235 -9.52 -3.56 9.36
N MET A 236 -8.43 -2.81 9.23
CA MET A 236 -7.17 -3.10 9.91
C MET A 236 -7.33 -3.10 11.44
N TYR A 237 -7.98 -2.09 12.00
CA TYR A 237 -8.23 -2.01 13.44
C TYR A 237 -9.07 -3.19 13.94
N VAL A 238 -10.15 -3.54 13.23
CA VAL A 238 -11.01 -4.67 13.59
C VAL A 238 -10.26 -6.00 13.50
N GLU A 239 -9.39 -6.19 12.50
CA GLU A 239 -8.55 -7.38 12.41
C GLU A 239 -7.45 -7.42 13.48
N ALA A 240 -6.84 -6.29 13.81
CA ALA A 240 -5.86 -6.19 14.90
C ALA A 240 -6.50 -6.61 16.23
N LYS A 241 -7.69 -6.07 16.53
CA LYS A 241 -8.47 -6.44 17.72
C LYS A 241 -8.88 -7.92 17.73
N ARG A 242 -9.26 -8.48 16.57
CA ARG A 242 -9.58 -9.92 16.46
C ARG A 242 -8.37 -10.81 16.68
N ALA A 243 -7.19 -10.33 16.31
CA ALA A 243 -5.92 -11.02 16.54
C ALA A 243 -5.33 -10.78 17.94
N GLY A 244 -5.98 -9.96 18.78
CA GLY A 244 -5.46 -9.57 20.11
C GLY A 244 -4.21 -8.68 20.04
N ARG A 245 -4.06 -7.92 18.95
CA ARG A 245 -2.90 -7.08 18.62
C ARG A 245 -3.26 -5.59 18.57
N GLU A 246 -4.38 -5.18 19.16
CA GLU A 246 -4.81 -3.79 19.19
C GLU A 246 -3.84 -2.86 19.95
N GLY A 247 -3.09 -3.39 20.92
CA GLY A 247 -2.06 -2.63 21.64
C GLY A 247 -0.83 -2.28 20.79
N GLU A 248 -0.64 -2.97 19.67
CA GLU A 248 0.44 -2.76 18.71
C GLU A 248 -0.08 -2.18 17.37
N PHE A 249 -1.26 -1.54 17.42
CA PHE A 249 -1.87 -0.87 16.26
C PHE A 249 -1.61 0.63 16.29
N TYR A 250 -0.93 1.14 15.27
CA TYR A 250 -0.52 2.52 15.13
C TYR A 250 -1.22 3.15 13.92
N ILE A 251 -1.76 4.35 14.10
CA ILE A 251 -2.37 5.14 13.02
C ILE A 251 -1.52 6.38 12.85
N PHE A 252 -0.96 6.61 11.67
CA PHE A 252 -0.43 7.89 11.26
C PHE A 252 -1.38 8.48 10.21
N HIS A 253 -1.99 9.64 10.46
CA HIS A 253 -2.92 10.26 9.52
C HIS A 253 -2.74 11.78 9.47
N LEU A 254 -2.33 12.33 8.32
CA LEU A 254 -2.07 13.76 8.16
C LEU A 254 -3.34 14.62 8.36
N GLY A 255 -4.47 14.15 7.84
CA GLY A 255 -5.76 14.83 8.03
C GLY A 255 -6.35 14.78 9.47
N TRP A 256 -5.88 13.90 10.36
CA TRP A 256 -6.44 13.72 11.73
C TRP A 256 -5.37 13.76 12.83
N PRO A 257 -4.72 14.93 13.04
CA PRO A 257 -3.57 15.03 13.93
C PRO A 257 -3.87 14.68 15.39
N ASP A 258 -5.09 14.89 15.89
CA ASP A 258 -5.49 14.57 17.27
C ASP A 258 -5.45 13.07 17.60
N HIS A 259 -5.66 12.22 16.59
CA HIS A 259 -5.75 10.76 16.77
C HIS A 259 -4.56 10.02 16.13
N SER A 260 -3.67 10.76 15.48
CA SER A 260 -2.51 10.22 14.80
C SER A 260 -1.34 10.07 15.77
N ALA A 261 -0.67 8.93 15.68
CA ALA A 261 0.70 8.77 16.14
C ALA A 261 1.62 9.78 15.45
N ARG A 262 2.75 10.04 16.09
CA ARG A 262 3.76 11.00 15.64
C ARG A 262 5.00 10.24 15.16
N TYR A 263 5.67 10.76 14.15
CA TYR A 263 6.77 10.09 13.47
C TYR A 263 7.74 11.10 12.87
N ASN A 264 9.01 11.03 13.24
CA ASN A 264 10.06 11.87 12.68
C ASN A 264 10.90 11.11 11.66
N ALA A 265 10.62 11.33 10.38
CA ALA A 265 11.31 10.66 9.26
C ALA A 265 12.80 10.98 9.16
N VAL A 266 13.30 12.04 9.81
CA VAL A 266 14.72 12.43 9.76
C VAL A 266 15.41 12.34 11.13
N GLY A 267 14.67 11.95 12.17
CA GLY A 267 15.20 11.88 13.54
C GLY A 267 16.09 10.67 13.79
N ARG A 268 15.99 9.64 12.96
CA ARG A 268 16.83 8.44 13.01
C ARG A 268 17.56 8.24 11.70
N PHE A 269 18.85 7.98 11.78
CA PHE A 269 19.71 7.80 10.62
C PHE A 269 20.87 6.87 10.98
N GLY A 270 21.36 6.10 10.00
CA GLY A 270 22.62 5.36 10.12
C GLY A 270 23.82 6.27 9.90
N ARG A 271 23.69 7.21 8.95
CA ARG A 271 24.66 8.28 8.69
C ARG A 271 23.96 9.63 8.71
N ILE A 272 24.55 10.64 9.36
CA ILE A 272 23.96 11.98 9.46
C ILE A 272 23.61 12.62 8.10
N SER A 273 24.34 12.26 7.05
CA SER A 273 24.06 12.69 5.67
C SER A 273 22.68 12.27 5.16
N GLU A 274 22.08 11.21 5.72
CA GLU A 274 20.74 10.75 5.36
C GLU A 274 19.67 11.80 5.68
N VAL A 275 19.85 12.60 6.74
CA VAL A 275 18.94 13.71 7.10
C VAL A 275 18.81 14.68 5.93
N ALA A 276 19.95 15.09 5.37
CA ALA A 276 20.00 15.97 4.22
C ALA A 276 19.45 15.32 2.96
N SER A 277 19.78 14.04 2.70
CA SER A 277 19.26 13.31 1.55
C SER A 277 17.73 13.18 1.57
N ARG A 278 17.13 12.90 2.73
CA ARG A 278 15.68 12.75 2.90
C ARG A 278 14.90 14.04 2.65
N ILE A 279 15.48 15.19 3.01
CA ILE A 279 14.86 16.50 2.83
C ILE A 279 15.10 17.03 1.41
N ALA A 280 16.36 17.06 0.97
CA ALA A 280 16.71 17.60 -0.34
C ALA A 280 16.25 16.70 -1.50
N GLY A 281 16.09 15.39 -1.27
CA GLY A 281 15.55 14.46 -2.27
C GLY A 281 14.15 14.82 -2.77
N GLN A 282 13.37 15.55 -1.96
CA GLN A 282 12.04 16.03 -2.33
C GLN A 282 12.06 17.20 -3.33
N LEU A 283 13.20 17.87 -3.50
CA LEU A 283 13.34 18.97 -4.46
C LEU A 283 13.49 18.42 -5.88
N SER A 284 13.07 19.15 -6.91
CA SER A 284 13.18 18.68 -8.30
C SER A 284 14.64 18.52 -8.76
N GLY A 285 14.89 17.49 -9.59
CA GLY A 285 16.23 17.08 -10.01
C GLY A 285 16.58 17.43 -11.44
N GLU A 286 15.69 18.13 -12.14
CA GLU A 286 15.81 18.35 -13.58
C GLU A 286 16.46 19.71 -13.90
N GLY A 287 17.40 19.69 -14.85
CA GLY A 287 18.06 20.88 -15.37
C GLY A 287 18.79 21.68 -14.29
N ASN A 288 18.60 23.00 -14.28
CA ASN A 288 19.21 23.90 -13.29
C ASN A 288 18.79 23.58 -11.84
N SER A 289 17.70 22.84 -11.64
CA SER A 289 17.19 22.42 -10.33
C SER A 289 18.10 21.42 -9.61
N ALA A 290 18.89 20.63 -10.35
CA ALA A 290 19.85 19.68 -9.77
C ALA A 290 20.93 20.40 -8.95
N ALA A 291 21.47 21.51 -9.47
CA ALA A 291 22.47 22.30 -8.74
C ALA A 291 21.86 22.91 -7.46
N PHE A 292 20.61 23.38 -7.52
CA PHE A 292 19.90 23.89 -6.34
C PHE A 292 19.66 22.81 -5.29
N ARG A 293 19.32 21.59 -5.72
CA ARG A 293 19.18 20.42 -4.85
C ARG A 293 20.48 20.12 -4.10
N GLU A 294 21.62 20.12 -4.78
CA GLU A 294 22.93 19.90 -4.15
C GLU A 294 23.30 21.01 -3.15
N PHE A 295 22.95 22.27 -3.46
CA PHE A 295 23.14 23.37 -2.51
C PHE A 295 22.28 23.19 -1.25
N ALA A 296 20.99 22.90 -1.42
CA ALA A 296 20.10 22.63 -0.30
C ALA A 296 20.58 21.44 0.53
N TRP A 297 21.01 20.35 -0.13
CA TRP A 297 21.58 19.18 0.53
C TRP A 297 22.79 19.54 1.39
N ARG A 298 23.77 20.26 0.83
CA ARG A 298 24.96 20.67 1.58
C ARG A 298 24.60 21.51 2.79
N PHE A 299 23.66 22.44 2.63
CA PHE A 299 23.23 23.34 3.68
C PHE A 299 22.50 22.61 4.82
N VAL A 300 21.55 21.73 4.49
CA VAL A 300 20.86 20.89 5.48
C VAL A 300 21.85 19.94 6.17
N ASN A 301 22.84 19.40 5.47
CA ASN A 301 23.85 18.53 6.07
C ASN A 301 24.73 19.28 7.10
N ILE A 302 25.06 20.56 6.86
CA ILE A 302 25.76 21.39 7.85
C ILE A 302 24.90 21.56 9.11
N ILE A 303 23.61 21.92 8.94
CA ILE A 303 22.67 22.09 10.05
C ILE A 303 22.50 20.78 10.83
N ALA A 304 22.25 19.67 10.13
CA ALA A 304 22.03 18.37 10.75
C ALA A 304 23.24 17.91 11.58
N ARG A 305 24.46 18.11 11.07
CA ARG A 305 25.70 17.80 11.82
C ARG A 305 25.83 18.65 13.07
N ALA A 306 25.62 19.96 12.95
CA ALA A 306 25.67 20.87 14.10
C ALA A 306 24.63 20.50 15.18
N LEU A 307 23.38 20.21 14.77
CA LEU A 307 22.35 19.75 15.69
C LEU A 307 22.75 18.46 16.40
N ASN A 308 23.28 17.48 15.66
CA ASN A 308 23.71 16.21 16.23
C ASN A 308 24.84 16.35 17.25
N GLU A 309 25.85 17.17 16.96
CA GLU A 309 26.96 17.47 17.89
C GLU A 309 26.48 18.24 19.12
N LEU A 310 25.46 19.10 18.98
CA LEU A 310 24.79 19.77 20.11
C LEU A 310 23.89 18.83 20.92
N GLY A 311 23.84 17.54 20.60
CA GLY A 311 22.97 16.56 21.25
C GLY A 311 21.48 16.74 20.92
N GLN A 312 21.16 17.52 19.90
CA GLN A 312 19.79 17.78 19.46
C GLN A 312 19.42 16.85 18.30
N ARG A 313 18.32 16.10 18.46
CA ARG A 313 17.79 15.29 17.36
C ARG A 313 17.25 16.19 16.24
N PRO A 314 17.70 16.03 14.98
CA PRO A 314 17.15 16.78 13.84
C PRO A 314 15.67 16.48 13.61
N ASP A 315 14.92 17.51 13.24
CA ASP A 315 13.53 17.44 12.79
C ASP A 315 13.27 18.58 11.79
N TYR A 316 12.13 18.55 11.09
CA TYR A 316 11.83 19.52 10.05
C TYR A 316 11.74 20.96 10.59
N LEU A 317 11.20 21.14 11.81
CA LEU A 317 11.01 22.45 12.42
C LEU A 317 12.34 23.09 12.82
N LYS A 318 13.24 22.33 13.46
CA LYS A 318 14.61 22.78 13.78
C LYS A 318 15.37 23.13 12.52
N ILE A 319 15.28 22.29 11.49
CA ILE A 319 15.96 22.55 10.21
C ILE A 319 15.41 23.83 9.58
N GLN A 320 14.10 24.02 9.51
CA GLN A 320 13.51 25.26 9.00
C GLN A 320 13.97 26.49 9.80
N ARG A 321 13.93 26.42 11.12
CA ARG A 321 14.37 27.50 12.02
C ARG A 321 15.81 27.91 11.72
N HIS A 322 16.71 26.94 11.54
CA HIS A 322 18.11 27.20 11.25
C HIS A 322 18.39 27.52 9.77
N VAL A 323 17.47 27.19 8.86
CA VAL A 323 17.52 27.69 7.48
C VAL A 323 17.24 29.19 7.43
N ILE A 324 16.25 29.65 8.19
CA ILE A 324 15.92 31.08 8.31
C ILE A 324 17.02 31.81 9.09
N ASN A 325 17.51 31.20 10.18
CA ASN A 325 18.50 31.82 11.08
C ASN A 325 19.68 30.88 11.36
N ILE A 326 20.58 30.76 10.39
CA ILE A 326 21.82 29.99 10.55
C ILE A 326 22.80 30.68 11.51
N GLU A 327 22.71 32.00 11.62
CA GLU A 327 23.51 32.84 12.50
C GLU A 327 23.36 32.43 13.97
N GLY A 328 22.12 32.14 14.40
CA GLY A 328 21.84 31.61 15.72
C GLY A 328 22.50 30.26 15.98
N LEU A 329 22.45 29.34 15.00
CA LEU A 329 23.10 28.03 15.12
C LEU A 329 24.62 28.16 15.20
N PHE A 330 25.21 29.06 14.42
CA PHE A 330 26.63 29.34 14.47
C PHE A 330 27.06 29.88 15.83
N LEU A 331 26.27 30.78 16.43
CA LEU A 331 26.53 31.31 17.78
C LEU A 331 26.45 30.21 18.85
N GLU A 332 25.39 29.39 18.82
CA GLU A 332 25.18 28.28 19.75
C GLU A 332 26.29 27.24 19.64
N TYR A 333 26.65 26.84 18.42
CA TYR A 333 27.75 25.91 18.19
C TYR A 333 29.11 26.51 18.58
N SER A 334 29.33 27.80 18.35
CA SER A 334 30.56 28.49 18.79
C SER A 334 30.68 28.50 20.32
N GLN A 335 29.60 28.72 21.05
CA GLN A 335 29.58 28.61 22.51
C GLN A 335 29.94 27.21 22.98
N TYR A 336 29.32 26.19 22.38
CA TYR A 336 29.63 24.80 22.66
C TYR A 336 31.10 24.48 22.37
N PHE A 337 31.59 24.80 21.17
CA PHE A 337 32.96 24.55 20.74
C PHE A 337 33.99 25.22 21.65
N PHE A 338 33.86 26.52 21.92
CA PHE A 338 34.80 27.24 22.78
C PHE A 338 34.76 26.75 24.23
N SER A 339 33.60 26.30 24.73
CA SER A 339 33.52 25.72 26.08
C SER A 339 34.40 24.48 26.25
N GLN A 340 34.63 23.72 25.18
CA GLN A 340 35.42 22.50 25.17
C GLN A 340 36.90 22.74 24.83
N TYR A 341 37.17 23.57 23.81
CA TYR A 341 38.50 23.70 23.21
C TYR A 341 39.27 24.96 23.61
N ASP A 342 38.58 26.07 23.90
CA ASP A 342 39.23 27.34 24.27
C ASP A 342 38.30 28.21 25.12
N PRO A 343 38.22 27.95 26.45
CA PRO A 343 37.35 28.70 27.35
C PRO A 343 37.65 30.19 27.43
N ARG A 344 38.88 30.61 27.07
CA ARG A 344 39.30 32.03 27.06
C ARG A 344 39.04 32.72 25.72
N ALA A 345 38.55 32.02 24.71
CA ALA A 345 38.21 32.59 23.40
C ALA A 345 37.27 33.79 23.54
N TRP A 346 36.30 33.72 24.47
CA TRP A 346 35.32 34.79 24.67
C TRP A 346 35.91 36.13 25.09
N GLU A 347 36.99 36.15 25.86
CA GLU A 347 37.67 37.40 26.25
C GLU A 347 38.23 38.12 25.02
N LYS A 348 38.89 37.37 24.13
CA LYS A 348 39.44 37.89 22.88
C LYS A 348 38.35 38.29 21.90
N ILE A 349 37.27 37.52 21.81
CA ILE A 349 36.14 37.82 20.94
C ILE A 349 35.47 39.14 21.36
N VAL A 350 35.30 39.38 22.66
CA VAL A 350 34.76 40.66 23.18
C VAL A 350 35.69 41.83 22.89
N GLU A 351 37.02 41.63 22.99
CA GLU A 351 37.99 42.65 22.63
C GLU A 351 37.95 42.99 21.13
N ILE A 352 37.82 41.98 20.26
CA ILE A 352 37.63 42.16 18.83
C ILE A 352 36.31 42.89 18.56
N GLU A 353 35.23 42.46 19.20
CA GLU A 353 33.89 43.06 19.09
C GLU A 353 33.91 44.56 19.41
N GLY A 354 34.61 44.97 20.47
CA GLY A 354 34.75 46.39 20.85
C GLY A 354 35.56 47.24 19.87
N LYS A 355 36.37 46.62 18.99
CA LYS A 355 37.16 47.31 17.96
C LYS A 355 36.46 47.35 16.59
N LEU A 356 35.36 46.62 16.42
CA LEU A 356 34.62 46.58 15.18
C LEU A 356 33.77 47.84 15.00
N ASN A 357 33.78 48.37 13.77
CA ASN A 357 32.95 49.48 13.33
C ASN A 357 32.54 49.25 11.87
N ASP A 358 31.61 50.03 11.35
CA ASP A 358 31.09 49.87 9.96
C ASP A 358 32.17 49.95 8.88
N LYS A 359 33.34 50.53 9.18
CA LYS A 359 34.49 50.62 8.26
C LYS A 359 35.37 49.37 8.28
N ASN A 360 35.50 48.70 9.43
CA ASN A 360 36.37 47.55 9.64
C ASN A 360 35.69 46.20 9.41
N ILE A 361 34.37 46.18 9.25
CA ILE A 361 33.63 44.95 8.92
C ILE A 361 33.88 44.57 7.45
N PRO A 362 34.33 43.32 7.17
CA PRO A 362 34.50 42.82 5.80
C PRO A 362 33.23 42.97 4.96
N PHE A 363 33.36 43.27 3.67
CA PHE A 363 32.22 43.56 2.78
C PHE A 363 31.17 42.45 2.76
N ASN A 364 31.60 41.18 2.72
CA ASN A 364 30.74 40.00 2.75
C ASN A 364 30.04 39.75 4.09
N MET A 365 30.43 40.46 5.15
CA MET A 365 29.88 40.34 6.50
C MET A 365 29.10 41.59 6.93
N ARG A 366 28.97 42.60 6.05
CA ARG A 366 28.19 43.81 6.36
C ARG A 366 26.72 43.46 6.57
N GLY A 367 26.11 44.04 7.62
CA GLY A 367 24.73 43.79 8.00
C GLY A 367 24.52 42.54 8.88
N ARG A 368 25.58 41.75 9.14
CA ARG A 368 25.55 40.65 10.12
C ARG A 368 25.74 41.20 11.54
N PRO A 369 25.23 40.52 12.58
CA PRO A 369 25.48 40.89 13.97
C PRO A 369 26.97 41.00 14.28
N VAL A 370 27.39 42.06 14.97
CA VAL A 370 28.81 42.36 15.27
C VAL A 370 29.50 41.17 15.96
N ARG A 371 28.79 40.50 16.86
CA ARG A 371 29.30 39.31 17.57
C ARG A 371 29.69 38.17 16.64
N ILE A 372 28.95 37.95 15.56
CA ILE A 372 29.25 36.92 14.57
C ILE A 372 30.50 37.28 13.77
N VAL A 373 30.65 38.56 13.42
CA VAL A 373 31.86 39.07 12.76
C VAL A 373 33.08 38.91 13.66
N ALA A 374 32.93 39.18 14.96
CA ALA A 374 34.02 39.03 15.93
C ALA A 374 34.46 37.56 16.07
N ILE A 375 33.51 36.62 16.18
CA ILE A 375 33.81 35.19 16.20
C ILE A 375 34.51 34.76 14.92
N ASP A 376 34.04 35.21 13.75
CA ASP A 376 34.66 34.87 12.47
C ASP A 376 36.10 35.41 12.32
N GLN A 377 36.37 36.62 12.82
CA GLN A 377 37.72 37.18 12.88
C GLN A 377 38.60 36.39 13.83
N TYR A 378 38.08 36.01 15.00
CA TYR A 378 38.79 35.16 15.95
C TYR A 378 39.19 33.82 15.32
N LEU A 379 38.23 33.13 14.70
CA LEU A 379 38.45 31.86 13.99
C LEU A 379 39.39 32.02 12.76
N SER A 380 39.70 33.25 12.31
CA SER A 380 40.73 33.49 11.27
C SER A 380 42.14 33.53 11.84
N GLN A 381 42.28 33.86 13.12
CA GLN A 381 43.57 33.99 13.80
C GLN A 381 44.03 32.65 14.40
N ILE A 382 43.09 31.76 14.68
CA ILE A 382 43.36 30.43 15.21
C ILE A 382 43.17 29.36 14.14
N ARG A 383 43.96 28.29 14.21
CA ARG A 383 43.74 27.09 13.39
C ARG A 383 42.69 26.23 14.07
N VAL A 384 41.52 26.16 13.46
CA VAL A 384 40.39 25.32 13.91
C VAL A 384 40.40 24.07 13.06
N ASP A 385 40.33 22.90 13.70
CA ASP A 385 40.22 21.61 13.02
C ASP A 385 38.88 20.97 13.39
N ASP A 386 37.80 21.61 12.96
CA ASP A 386 36.42 21.15 13.16
C ASP A 386 35.62 21.36 11.86
N PRO A 387 35.26 20.27 11.16
CA PRO A 387 34.49 20.33 9.92
C PRO A 387 33.10 20.98 10.07
N VAL A 388 32.47 20.87 11.25
CA VAL A 388 31.15 21.46 11.52
C VAL A 388 31.28 22.96 11.74
N MET A 389 32.29 23.39 12.51
CA MET A 389 32.61 24.82 12.68
C MET A 389 32.91 25.49 11.34
N ASP A 390 33.77 24.87 10.52
CA ASP A 390 34.11 25.37 9.19
C ASP A 390 32.89 25.40 8.26
N GLY A 391 32.04 24.37 8.34
CA GLY A 391 30.77 24.32 7.64
C GLY A 391 29.87 25.50 7.99
N LEU A 392 29.59 25.73 9.28
CA LEU A 392 28.74 26.82 9.76
C LEU A 392 29.34 28.19 9.46
N ARG A 393 30.65 28.34 9.65
CA ARG A 393 31.38 29.55 9.30
C ARG A 393 31.27 29.88 7.81
N SER A 394 31.42 28.87 6.94
CA SER A 394 31.21 29.06 5.51
C SER A 394 29.77 29.44 5.18
N ALA A 395 28.80 28.87 5.90
CA ALA A 395 27.39 29.15 5.73
C ALA A 395 27.03 30.61 6.04
N VAL A 396 27.58 31.17 7.13
CA VAL A 396 27.35 32.57 7.52
C VAL A 396 28.01 33.56 6.56
N ARG A 397 29.16 33.19 5.99
CA ARG A 397 29.92 34.01 5.03
C ARG A 397 29.30 34.04 3.62
N TYR A 398 28.29 33.21 3.33
CA TYR A 398 27.62 33.25 2.05
C TYR A 398 26.92 34.58 1.80
N ASP A 399 26.92 34.98 0.53
CA ASP A 399 26.31 36.23 0.08
C ASP A 399 24.78 36.11 0.07
N LYS A 400 24.11 37.26 0.00
CA LYS A 400 22.64 37.33 -0.01
C LYS A 400 22.04 36.51 -1.16
N THR A 401 22.67 36.53 -2.34
CA THR A 401 22.22 35.78 -3.51
C THR A 401 22.18 34.26 -3.26
N TYR A 402 23.15 33.73 -2.52
CA TYR A 402 23.18 32.31 -2.17
C TYR A 402 22.04 31.95 -1.21
N PHE A 403 21.80 32.79 -0.20
CA PHE A 403 20.66 32.60 0.72
C PHE A 403 19.32 32.68 -0.01
N ASP A 404 19.14 33.66 -0.89
CA ASP A 404 17.91 33.81 -1.67
C ASP A 404 17.60 32.54 -2.48
N LYS A 405 18.62 31.84 -2.98
CA LYS A 405 18.46 30.54 -3.69
C LYS A 405 18.04 29.39 -2.78
N ILE A 406 18.60 29.30 -1.58
CA ILE A 406 18.20 28.28 -0.59
C ILE A 406 16.78 28.54 -0.13
N VAL A 407 16.48 29.80 0.21
CA VAL A 407 15.16 30.24 0.62
C VAL A 407 14.15 29.98 -0.49
N ALA A 408 14.45 30.28 -1.76
CA ALA A 408 13.52 30.04 -2.86
C ALA A 408 13.25 28.57 -3.16
N SER A 409 14.17 27.65 -2.83
CA SER A 409 14.05 26.22 -3.18
C SER A 409 13.60 25.36 -2.01
N LEU A 410 14.23 25.50 -0.84
CA LEU A 410 14.03 24.63 0.31
C LEU A 410 12.94 25.14 1.26
N LEU A 411 12.86 26.46 1.47
CA LEU A 411 11.97 27.03 2.48
C LEU A 411 10.48 26.78 2.17
N PRO A 412 9.97 26.90 0.92
CA PRO A 412 8.57 26.61 0.61
C PRO A 412 8.16 25.19 1.00
N LEU A 413 9.03 24.21 0.76
CA LEU A 413 8.78 22.82 1.15
C LEU A 413 8.72 22.68 2.67
N LEU A 414 9.71 23.24 3.38
CA LEU A 414 9.75 23.17 4.84
C LEU A 414 8.54 23.88 5.45
N GLU A 415 8.16 25.05 4.96
CA GLU A 415 6.96 25.78 5.40
C GLU A 415 5.70 24.95 5.23
N LYS A 416 5.50 24.29 4.08
CA LYS A 416 4.36 23.39 3.88
C LYS A 416 4.34 22.25 4.90
N LEU A 417 5.49 21.60 5.12
CA LEU A 417 5.63 20.48 6.05
C LEU A 417 5.44 20.89 7.52
N THR A 418 5.85 22.10 7.89
CA THR A 418 5.80 22.60 9.28
C THR A 418 4.59 23.50 9.55
N THR A 419 3.62 23.57 8.64
CA THR A 419 2.41 24.38 8.82
C THR A 419 1.39 23.68 9.72
N GLY A 420 0.87 24.44 10.68
CA GLY A 420 -0.26 24.05 11.52
C GLY A 420 0.03 22.80 12.36
N ARG A 421 -0.99 21.96 12.54
CA ARG A 421 -0.94 20.79 13.43
C ARG A 421 -0.25 19.57 12.84
N MET A 422 0.02 19.58 11.52
CA MET A 422 0.80 18.50 10.88
C MET A 422 2.26 18.50 11.33
N ALA A 423 2.80 19.68 11.67
CA ALA A 423 4.15 19.82 12.21
C ALA A 423 4.35 18.98 13.48
N GLU A 424 3.34 18.91 14.36
CA GLU A 424 3.35 18.09 15.58
C GLU A 424 3.50 16.58 15.26
N LEU A 425 2.98 16.15 14.10
CA LEU A 425 3.06 14.76 13.67
C LEU A 425 4.44 14.40 13.14
N ILE A 426 5.03 15.27 12.31
CA ILE A 426 6.31 14.98 11.64
C ILE A 426 7.54 15.46 12.41
N SER A 427 7.37 16.38 13.35
CA SER A 427 8.39 16.93 14.24
C SER A 427 7.91 16.87 15.70
N PRO A 428 7.68 15.67 16.25
CA PRO A 428 7.22 15.50 17.63
C PRO A 428 8.18 16.10 18.66
N ASP A 429 7.61 16.69 19.71
CA ASP A 429 8.35 17.01 20.93
C ASP A 429 8.52 15.75 21.77
N TYR A 430 9.77 15.30 21.91
CA TYR A 430 10.14 14.13 22.69
C TYR A 430 10.10 14.38 24.20
N ASN A 431 10.06 15.64 24.63
CA ASN A 431 10.03 16.03 26.04
C ASN A 431 8.59 16.23 26.55
N ASP A 432 7.60 16.29 25.65
CA ASP A 432 6.21 16.42 26.03
C ASP A 432 5.62 15.08 26.48
N LEU A 433 5.64 14.86 27.79
CA LEU A 433 5.06 13.69 28.44
C LEU A 433 3.53 13.74 28.57
N ASN A 434 2.91 14.90 28.29
CA ASN A 434 1.46 15.06 28.42
C ASN A 434 0.70 14.67 27.14
N ASP A 435 1.38 14.57 26.00
CA ASP A 435 0.78 14.15 24.75
C ASP A 435 0.59 12.61 24.74
N PRO A 436 -0.66 12.11 24.77
CA PRO A 436 -0.93 10.68 24.82
C PRO A 436 -0.65 9.96 23.49
N ARG A 437 -0.46 10.70 22.39
CA ARG A 437 -0.23 10.13 21.05
C ARG A 437 1.15 9.46 21.01
N PRO A 438 1.28 8.19 20.60
CA PRO A 438 2.58 7.53 20.60
C PRO A 438 3.51 8.14 19.54
N ILE A 439 4.81 8.21 19.86
CA ILE A 439 5.87 8.44 18.86
C ILE A 439 6.43 7.07 18.50
N PHE A 440 6.53 6.74 17.20
CA PHE A 440 7.10 5.47 16.76
C PHE A 440 8.30 5.66 15.84
N ASP A 441 9.15 4.64 15.78
CA ASP A 441 10.18 4.45 14.76
C ASP A 441 10.06 3.05 14.14
N TRP A 442 10.56 2.88 12.91
CA TRP A 442 10.35 1.63 12.19
C TRP A 442 11.00 0.41 12.85
N MET A 443 12.16 0.53 13.51
CA MET A 443 12.72 -0.65 14.20
C MET A 443 11.89 -1.03 15.41
N GLN A 444 11.34 -0.05 16.15
CA GLN A 444 10.42 -0.33 17.24
C GLN A 444 9.19 -1.07 16.72
N ILE A 445 8.58 -0.60 15.63
CA ILE A 445 7.46 -1.26 14.96
C ILE A 445 7.85 -2.68 14.53
N ILE A 446 8.99 -2.87 13.88
CA ILE A 446 9.42 -4.17 13.37
C ILE A 446 9.65 -5.16 14.53
N ARG A 447 10.35 -4.73 15.59
CA ARG A 447 10.65 -5.55 16.78
C ARG A 447 9.38 -5.98 17.52
N LYS A 448 8.43 -5.06 17.68
CA LYS A 448 7.14 -5.34 18.33
C LYS A 448 6.17 -6.11 17.44
N ARG A 449 6.53 -6.34 16.17
CA ARG A 449 5.61 -6.83 15.14
C ARG A 449 4.38 -5.93 15.10
N GLY A 450 4.57 -4.62 14.92
CA GLY A 450 3.51 -3.64 14.90
C GLY A 450 2.67 -3.68 13.62
N ILE A 451 1.48 -3.09 13.72
CA ILE A 451 0.57 -2.87 12.59
C ILE A 451 0.43 -1.36 12.42
N VAL A 452 0.79 -0.83 11.26
CA VAL A 452 0.79 0.61 11.01
C VAL A 452 -0.10 0.93 9.82
N TYR A 453 -1.06 1.82 10.02
CA TYR A 453 -1.81 2.46 8.93
C TYR A 453 -1.29 3.89 8.74
N VAL A 454 -0.94 4.24 7.50
CA VAL A 454 -0.42 5.55 7.12
C VAL A 454 -1.38 6.18 6.10
N GLY A 455 -2.21 7.11 6.57
CA GLY A 455 -3.10 7.94 5.75
C GLY A 455 -2.46 9.29 5.43
N LEU A 456 -2.14 9.56 4.17
CA LEU A 456 -1.38 10.78 3.80
C LEU A 456 -2.27 11.95 3.34
N ASP A 457 -3.59 11.76 3.21
CA ASP A 457 -4.53 12.82 2.82
C ASP A 457 -4.12 13.59 1.54
N ALA A 458 -3.62 12.85 0.55
CA ALA A 458 -3.10 13.36 -0.72
C ALA A 458 -4.16 14.09 -1.57
N LEU A 459 -5.45 13.86 -1.29
CA LEU A 459 -6.55 14.61 -1.91
C LEU A 459 -6.60 16.07 -1.45
N SER A 460 -6.13 16.33 -0.22
CA SER A 460 -6.11 17.67 0.38
C SER A 460 -4.80 18.40 0.05
N ASP A 461 -3.66 17.73 0.21
CA ASP A 461 -2.34 18.28 -0.13
C ASP A 461 -1.41 17.19 -0.72
N PRO A 462 -1.38 17.02 -2.05
CA PRO A 462 -0.60 15.96 -2.69
C PRO A 462 0.92 16.18 -2.56
N GLU A 463 1.38 17.42 -2.42
CA GLU A 463 2.80 17.74 -2.32
C GLU A 463 3.34 17.37 -0.93
N VAL A 464 2.61 17.72 0.13
CA VAL A 464 2.93 17.30 1.50
C VAL A 464 2.81 15.78 1.64
N ALA A 465 1.75 15.18 1.11
CA ALA A 465 1.57 13.73 1.12
C ALA A 465 2.73 13.00 0.44
N GLY A 466 3.13 13.45 -0.76
CA GLY A 466 4.27 12.91 -1.50
C GLY A 466 5.58 13.06 -0.73
N ALA A 467 5.86 14.23 -0.16
CA ALA A 467 7.08 14.50 0.59
C ALA A 467 7.19 13.67 1.88
N VAL A 468 6.11 13.57 2.65
CA VAL A 468 6.07 12.76 3.88
C VAL A 468 6.16 11.26 3.55
N GLY A 469 5.39 10.80 2.56
CA GLY A 469 5.41 9.41 2.10
C GLY A 469 6.79 8.98 1.61
N ASN A 470 7.43 9.77 0.74
CA ASN A 470 8.78 9.50 0.27
C ASN A 470 9.79 9.46 1.44
N SER A 471 9.72 10.41 2.36
CA SER A 471 10.62 10.42 3.52
C SER A 471 10.44 9.17 4.41
N MET A 472 9.21 8.68 4.59
CA MET A 472 8.93 7.42 5.26
C MET A 472 9.54 6.22 4.53
N PHE A 473 9.40 6.14 3.20
CA PHE A 473 10.03 5.08 2.41
C PHE A 473 11.56 5.13 2.49
N SER A 474 12.15 6.32 2.44
CA SER A 474 13.59 6.51 2.58
C SER A 474 14.12 6.03 3.94
N ASP A 475 13.38 6.29 5.03
CA ASP A 475 13.74 5.74 6.34
C ASP A 475 13.58 4.21 6.40
N LEU A 476 12.50 3.66 5.84
CA LEU A 476 12.33 2.21 5.71
C LEU A 476 13.47 1.54 4.93
N VAL A 477 13.99 2.18 3.86
CA VAL A 477 15.17 1.69 3.12
C VAL A 477 16.41 1.67 4.00
N SER A 478 16.63 2.72 4.78
CA SER A 478 17.75 2.79 5.73
C SER A 478 17.65 1.68 6.77
N VAL A 479 16.46 1.46 7.31
CA VAL A 479 16.15 0.40 8.29
C VAL A 479 16.32 -0.98 7.68
N ALA A 480 15.87 -1.22 6.46
CA ALA A 480 16.12 -2.47 5.74
C ALA A 480 17.63 -2.72 5.56
N GLY A 481 18.39 -1.67 5.21
CA GLY A 481 19.85 -1.74 5.11
C GLY A 481 20.54 -2.06 6.43
N HIS A 482 20.00 -1.55 7.55
CA HIS A 482 20.48 -1.86 8.90
C HIS A 482 20.19 -3.32 9.27
N ILE A 483 18.93 -3.76 9.14
CA ILE A 483 18.49 -5.13 9.44
C ILE A 483 19.29 -6.14 8.63
N TYR A 484 19.54 -5.86 7.35
CA TYR A 484 20.32 -6.72 6.48
C TYR A 484 21.76 -6.95 6.99
N LYS A 485 22.38 -5.91 7.56
CA LYS A 485 23.78 -5.96 8.02
C LYS A 485 23.92 -6.50 9.45
N HIS A 486 23.03 -6.08 10.34
CA HIS A 486 23.19 -6.26 11.78
C HIS A 486 22.12 -7.18 12.39
N GLY A 487 21.05 -7.49 11.66
CA GLY A 487 19.89 -8.20 12.18
C GLY A 487 18.89 -7.29 12.87
N VAL A 488 17.75 -7.85 13.27
CA VAL A 488 16.66 -7.10 13.93
C VAL A 488 16.99 -6.84 15.41
N ASP A 489 17.66 -7.79 16.06
CA ASP A 489 17.97 -7.77 17.49
C ASP A 489 19.31 -7.11 17.83
N ASP A 490 19.91 -6.40 16.86
CA ASP A 490 21.16 -5.68 17.08
C ASP A 490 21.05 -4.71 18.27
N GLY A 491 22.02 -4.80 19.18
CA GLY A 491 22.07 -4.04 20.43
C GLY A 491 21.16 -4.52 21.57
N LEU A 492 20.44 -5.64 21.43
CA LEU A 492 19.64 -6.22 22.53
C LEU A 492 20.41 -7.32 23.30
N PRO A 493 20.34 -7.35 24.65
CA PRO A 493 20.93 -8.45 25.42
C PRO A 493 20.20 -9.76 25.11
N GLY A 494 20.96 -10.76 24.64
CA GLY A 494 20.41 -12.08 24.28
C GLY A 494 19.84 -12.18 22.86
N GLY A 495 20.16 -11.24 21.97
CA GLY A 495 19.70 -11.28 20.58
C GLY A 495 20.12 -12.56 19.85
N GLU A 496 19.15 -13.30 19.32
CA GLU A 496 19.42 -14.46 18.47
C GLU A 496 19.68 -13.97 17.04
N ALA A 497 20.93 -14.09 16.59
CA ALA A 497 21.28 -13.82 15.20
C ALA A 497 20.60 -14.85 14.28
N GLY A 498 19.58 -14.42 13.53
CA GLY A 498 19.05 -15.20 12.41
C GLY A 498 17.53 -15.27 12.25
N ASN A 499 16.75 -14.75 13.20
CA ASN A 499 15.29 -14.78 13.07
C ASN A 499 14.81 -13.66 12.13
N LYS A 500 14.49 -14.00 10.88
CA LYS A 500 13.93 -13.04 9.92
C LYS A 500 12.46 -12.77 10.25
N ILE A 501 12.14 -11.52 10.56
CA ILE A 501 10.77 -11.07 10.77
C ILE A 501 10.17 -10.70 9.40
N PRO A 502 9.04 -11.30 8.99
CA PRO A 502 8.34 -10.87 7.77
C PRO A 502 7.79 -9.46 7.95
N ILE A 503 8.15 -8.56 7.04
CA ILE A 503 7.73 -7.16 7.01
C ILE A 503 6.91 -6.93 5.73
N ASN A 504 5.59 -6.85 5.88
CA ASN A 504 4.70 -6.68 4.76
C ASN A 504 4.36 -5.21 4.58
N VAL A 505 4.75 -4.63 3.43
CA VAL A 505 4.46 -3.23 3.10
C VAL A 505 3.46 -3.19 1.95
N HIS A 506 2.26 -2.68 2.23
CA HIS A 506 1.22 -2.47 1.22
C HIS A 506 1.15 -0.99 0.90
N ALA A 507 1.37 -0.63 -0.36
CA ALA A 507 1.17 0.74 -0.83
C ALA A 507 -0.01 0.77 -1.81
N ASP A 508 -1.16 1.29 -1.38
CA ASP A 508 -2.25 1.61 -2.31
C ASP A 508 -1.89 2.87 -3.09
N GLU A 509 -2.36 2.95 -4.34
CA GLU A 509 -2.11 4.08 -5.25
C GLU A 509 -0.64 4.54 -5.28
N PHE A 510 0.24 3.54 -5.34
CA PHE A 510 1.69 3.67 -5.29
C PHE A 510 2.27 4.77 -6.20
N ASN A 511 1.63 5.10 -7.32
CA ASN A 511 2.06 6.16 -8.23
C ASN A 511 2.05 7.57 -7.60
N GLU A 512 1.26 7.81 -6.56
CA GLU A 512 1.22 9.11 -5.86
C GLU A 512 2.36 9.27 -4.85
N LEU A 513 2.95 8.16 -4.40
CA LEU A 513 4.00 8.15 -3.38
C LEU A 513 5.39 7.79 -3.93
N MET A 514 5.48 7.42 -5.20
CA MET A 514 6.71 6.89 -5.80
C MET A 514 7.77 7.99 -5.95
N GLY A 515 8.85 7.86 -5.20
CA GLY A 515 10.13 8.54 -5.44
C GLY A 515 11.23 7.56 -5.88
N ASP A 516 12.38 8.10 -6.28
CA ASP A 516 13.58 7.32 -6.66
C ASP A 516 14.06 6.41 -5.51
N GLU A 517 13.75 6.78 -4.27
CA GLU A 517 14.09 6.09 -3.03
C GLU A 517 13.42 4.72 -2.91
N PHE A 518 12.31 4.49 -3.60
CA PHE A 518 11.60 3.21 -3.55
C PHE A 518 12.29 2.10 -4.35
N ILE A 519 13.03 2.44 -5.42
CA ILE A 519 13.73 1.45 -6.25
C ILE A 519 14.74 0.63 -5.41
N PRO A 520 15.59 1.25 -4.57
CA PRO A 520 16.41 0.52 -3.61
C PRO A 520 15.63 -0.37 -2.65
N MET A 521 14.42 0.04 -2.21
CA MET A 521 13.59 -0.75 -1.30
C MET A 521 13.22 -2.10 -1.93
N ILE A 522 12.72 -2.08 -3.17
CA ILE A 522 12.38 -3.30 -3.91
C ILE A 522 13.62 -4.18 -4.07
N ASN A 523 14.73 -3.58 -4.54
CA ASN A 523 15.92 -4.34 -4.91
C ASN A 523 16.67 -4.95 -3.70
N LYS A 524 16.61 -4.30 -2.53
CA LYS A 524 17.44 -4.67 -1.36
C LYS A 524 16.61 -5.13 -0.15
N GLY A 525 15.31 -4.81 -0.10
CA GLY A 525 14.43 -5.08 1.03
C GLY A 525 14.18 -6.57 1.28
N GLY A 526 14.14 -7.39 0.22
CA GLY A 526 13.88 -8.84 0.35
C GLY A 526 14.91 -9.55 1.24
N GLY A 527 16.16 -9.09 1.25
CA GLY A 527 17.20 -9.62 2.14
C GLY A 527 16.91 -9.40 3.63
N ALA A 528 16.23 -8.29 3.94
CA ALA A 528 15.82 -7.89 5.29
C ALA A 528 14.42 -8.40 5.69
N GLY A 529 13.75 -9.16 4.82
CA GLY A 529 12.42 -9.72 5.08
C GLY A 529 11.24 -8.87 4.61
N PHE A 530 11.48 -7.81 3.81
CA PHE A 530 10.42 -6.98 3.23
C PHE A 530 9.76 -7.69 2.03
N GLY A 531 8.43 -7.62 1.95
CA GLY A 531 7.63 -8.07 0.79
C GLY A 531 6.19 -7.59 0.83
#